data_AF-A0A533ZVC6-F1
#
_entry.id   AF-A0A533ZVC6-F1
#
_cell.length_a   1.000
_cell.length_b   1.000
_cell.length_c   1.000
_cell.angle_alpha   90.00
_cell.angle_beta   90.00
_cell.angle_gamma   90.00
#
_symmetry.space_group_name_H-M   'P 1'
#
loop_
_entity.id
_entity.type
_entity.pdbx_description
1 polymer ?
#
loop_
_entity_poly.entity_id
_entity_poly.type
_entity_poly.pdbx_seq_one_letter_code
_entity_poly.pdbx_strand_id
1 'polypeptide(L)' 'LLRVVDSLQLTAKFKVATPVHWKDEQDCIIVPSVSDDDAKKLFPKGYRAVKPYPRFTPQPNR' A
#
# COMPACT_ATOMS: atom_id res chain seq x y z
N LEU A 1 9.75 -4.19 -17.45
CA LEU A 1 9.26 -5.47 -16.88
C LEU A 1 9.49 -5.57 -15.37
N LEU A 2 10.68 -5.23 -14.85
CA LEU A 2 11.03 -5.30 -13.42
C LEU A 2 9.97 -4.69 -12.46
N ARG A 3 9.49 -3.48 -12.74
CA ARG A 3 8.45 -2.79 -11.96
C ARG A 3 7.21 -3.64 -11.62
N VAL A 4 6.76 -4.46 -12.57
CA VAL A 4 5.55 -5.27 -12.37
C VAL A 4 5.86 -6.46 -11.45
N VAL A 5 7.05 -7.03 -11.54
CA VAL A 5 7.50 -8.11 -10.64
C VAL A 5 7.61 -7.58 -9.21
N ASP A 6 8.23 -6.40 -9.03
CA ASP A 6 8.37 -5.76 -7.71
C ASP A 6 6.99 -5.47 -7.10
N SER A 7 6.07 -4.94 -7.91
CA SER A 7 4.68 -4.71 -7.50
C SER A 7 4.01 -6.01 -7.07
N LEU A 8 4.10 -7.08 -7.86
CA LEU A 8 3.45 -8.36 -7.53
C LEU A 8 4.01 -8.96 -6.23
N GLN A 9 5.33 -8.92 -6.05
CA GLN A 9 5.99 -9.40 -4.83
C GLN A 9 5.58 -8.58 -3.60
N LEU A 10 5.46 -7.25 -3.75
CA LEU A 10 5.02 -6.36 -2.68
C LEU A 10 3.57 -6.65 -2.28
N THR A 11 2.66 -6.73 -3.25
CA THR A 11 1.23 -6.96 -2.99
C THR A 11 0.93 -8.39 -2.51
N ALA A 12 1.83 -9.35 -2.77
CA ALA A 12 1.72 -10.70 -2.22
C ALA A 12 2.04 -10.75 -0.71
N LYS A 13 2.97 -9.90 -0.25
CA LYS A 13 3.44 -9.87 1.14
C LYS A 13 2.64 -8.93 2.03
N PHE A 14 2.15 -7.81 1.47
CA PHE A 14 1.48 -6.75 2.21
C PHE A 14 0.11 -6.47 1.62
N LYS A 15 -0.85 -6.04 2.46
CA LYS A 15 -2.23 -5.72 2.05
C LYS A 15 -2.33 -4.34 1.37
N VAL A 16 -1.55 -4.15 0.31
CA VAL A 16 -1.47 -2.92 -0.47
C VAL A 16 -1.67 -3.18 -1.97
N ALA A 17 -1.93 -2.11 -2.72
CA ALA A 17 -1.93 -2.05 -4.18
C ALA A 17 -1.04 -0.89 -4.65
N THR A 18 -0.39 -1.05 -5.79
CA THR A 18 0.47 0.00 -6.36
C THR A 18 -0.35 0.91 -7.29
N PRO A 19 -0.30 2.25 -7.12
CA PRO A 19 -1.04 3.18 -7.97
C PRO A 19 -0.45 3.28 -9.39
N VAL A 20 -1.15 4.03 -10.26
CA VAL A 20 -0.65 4.34 -11.60
C VAL A 20 0.72 5.02 -11.53
N HIS A 21 1.63 4.63 -12.42
CA HIS A 21 3.02 5.12 -12.46
C HIS A 21 3.85 4.90 -11.18
N TRP A 22 3.42 4.02 -10.27
CA TRP A 22 4.18 3.68 -9.07
C TRP A 22 5.60 3.21 -9.40
N LYS A 23 6.56 3.74 -8.65
CA LYS A 23 7.96 3.32 -8.59
C LYS A 23 8.25 2.80 -7.17
N ASP A 24 9.25 1.93 -7.06
CA ASP A 24 9.74 1.49 -5.75
C ASP A 24 10.10 2.69 -4.87
N GLU A 25 9.84 2.54 -3.58
CA GLU A 25 9.90 3.56 -2.51
C GLU A 25 8.77 4.59 -2.49
N GLN A 26 7.83 4.55 -3.44
CA GLN A 26 6.66 5.44 -3.44
C GLN A 26 5.48 4.87 -2.64
N ASP A 27 4.60 5.77 -2.21
CA ASP A 27 3.37 5.43 -1.51
C ASP A 27 2.53 4.38 -2.24
N CYS A 28 1.98 3.47 -1.46
CA CYS A 28 1.07 2.42 -1.89
C CYS A 28 -0.35 2.71 -1.37
N ILE A 29 -1.35 2.07 -1.95
CA ILE A 29 -2.74 2.20 -1.53
C ILE A 29 -3.11 0.97 -0.69
N ILE A 30 -3.65 1.17 0.51
CA ILE A 30 -4.17 0.07 1.34
C ILE A 30 -5.40 -0.52 0.65
N VAL A 31 -5.46 -1.85 0.51
CA VAL A 31 -6.59 -2.50 -0.16
C VAL A 31 -7.92 -2.22 0.58
N PRO A 32 -9.03 -2.03 -0.13
CA PRO A 32 -10.31 -1.65 0.50
C PRO A 32 -10.87 -2.69 1.48
N SER A 33 -10.42 -3.95 1.40
CA SER A 33 -10.86 -5.02 2.30
C SER A 33 -10.28 -4.96 3.70
N VAL A 34 -9.28 -4.10 3.95
CA VAL A 34 -8.68 -3.92 5.29
C VAL A 34 -9.50 -2.90 6.08
N SER A 35 -9.95 -3.26 7.29
CA SER A 35 -10.64 -2.33 8.19
C SER A 35 -9.70 -1.21 8.68
N ASP A 36 -10.23 -0.11 9.22
CA ASP A 36 -9.38 0.96 9.75
C ASP A 36 -8.59 0.54 11.00
N ASP A 37 -9.16 -0.35 11.82
CA ASP A 37 -8.48 -0.89 12.99
C ASP A 37 -7.32 -1.82 12.61
N ASP A 38 -7.50 -2.64 11.58
CA ASP A 38 -6.42 -3.49 11.05
C ASP A 38 -5.38 -2.65 10.30
N ALA A 39 -5.79 -1.59 9.60
CA ALA A 39 -4.87 -0.69 8.91
C ALA A 39 -3.88 -0.04 9.89
N LYS A 40 -4.35 0.40 11.07
CA LYS A 40 -3.47 0.96 12.12
C LYS A 40 -2.45 -0.04 12.64
N LYS A 41 -2.80 -1.34 12.71
CA LYS A 41 -1.90 -2.41 13.17
C LYS A 41 -0.90 -2.83 12.09
N LEU A 42 -1.38 -2.97 10.85
CA LEU A 42 -0.58 -3.46 9.72
C LEU A 42 0.35 -2.40 9.14
N PHE A 43 0.02 -1.12 9.27
CA PHE A 43 0.77 0.01 8.72
C PHE A 43 1.19 0.98 9.83
N PRO A 44 2.17 0.63 10.67
CA PRO A 44 2.60 1.44 11.82
C PRO A 44 3.25 2.77 11.42
N LYS A 45 3.70 2.90 10.16
CA LYS A 45 4.18 4.17 9.58
C LYS A 45 3.07 5.20 9.36
N GLY A 46 1.82 4.80 9.58
CA GLY A 46 0.64 5.63 9.35
C GLY A 46 0.18 5.60 7.89
N TYR A 47 -1.01 6.15 7.67
CA TYR A 47 -1.61 6.29 6.36
C TYR A 47 -2.45 7.57 6.26
N ARG A 48 -2.59 8.09 5.05
CA ARG A 48 -3.40 9.26 4.71
C ARG A 48 -4.65 8.84 3.94
N ALA A 49 -5.81 9.01 4.55
CA ALA A 49 -7.11 8.77 3.92
C ALA A 49 -7.58 10.04 3.18
N VAL A 50 -7.52 10.04 1.84
CA VAL A 50 -8.00 11.19 1.04
C VAL A 50 -9.52 11.13 0.85
N LYS A 51 -10.07 9.92 0.75
CA LYS A 51 -11.50 9.59 0.73
C LYS A 51 -11.70 8.28 1.51
N PRO A 52 -12.93 7.72 1.62
CA PRO A 52 -13.15 6.48 2.37
C PRO A 52 -12.34 5.26 1.88
N TYR A 53 -12.04 5.18 0.58
CA TYR A 53 -11.35 4.02 -0.02
C TYR A 53 -9.87 4.26 -0.44
N PRO A 54 -9.43 5.42 -0.97
CA PRO A 54 -8.04 5.65 -1.30
C PRO A 54 -7.30 6.11 -0.04
N ARG A 55 -6.69 5.11 0.63
CA ARG A 55 -5.83 5.28 1.80
C ARG A 55 -4.39 5.04 1.38
N PHE A 56 -3.56 6.08 1.41
CA PHE A 56 -2.16 6.03 1.01
C PHE A 56 -1.28 5.73 2.22
N THR A 57 -0.37 4.76 2.09
CA THR A 57 0.64 4.42 3.10
C THR A 57 2.02 4.44 2.46
N PRO A 58 3.07 4.86 3.19
CA PRO A 58 4.43 4.61 2.77
C PRO A 58 4.65 3.12 2.49
N GLN A 59 5.57 2.82 1.58
CA GLN A 59 5.84 1.44 1.21
C GLN A 59 6.25 0.59 2.45
N PRO A 60 5.57 -0.53 2.74
CA PRO A 60 5.75 -1.24 4.00
C PRO A 60 7.14 -1.84 4.24
N ASN A 61 7.83 -2.25 3.17
CA ASN A 61 9.17 -2.87 3.25
C ASN A 61 10.33 -1.86 3.10
N ARG A 62 10.03 -0.57 3.07
CA ARG A 62 11.02 0.52 3.09
C ARG A 62 11.02 1.18 4.45
#